data_AF-A0A371ITY6-F1
#
_entry.id   AF-A0A371ITY6-F1
#
_cell.length_a   1.000
_cell.length_b   1.000
_cell.length_c   1.000
_cell.angle_alpha   90.00
_cell.angle_beta   90.00
_cell.angle_gamma   90.00
#
_symmetry.space_group_name_H-M   'P 1'
#
loop_
_entity.id
_entity.type
_entity.pdbx_description
1 polymer ?
#
loop_
_entity_poly.entity_id
_entity_poly.type
_entity_poly.pdbx_seq_one_letter_code
_entity_poly.pdbx_strand_id
1 'polypeptide(L)'
;MKNDEIILGNESLFVESDFNVCPHCGNLNLEDVVSNLNSTYKYCNDCGYAMENALKNKCFDFILKEIQNVFKSYNNNNVLSSIKIEVVKNNNALNLLVNNILIGSTNFLYEFKNLDTYLFESNISYLIEDYFGVENIKSDIIVC
;
A
#
# COMPACT_ATOMS: atom_id res chain seq x y z
N MET A 1 -8.05 36.73 -32.48
CA MET A 1 -6.87 36.84 -31.59
C MET A 1 -7.41 36.73 -30.19
N LYS A 2 -7.41 35.54 -29.59
CA LYS A 2 -6.32 34.76 -28.97
C LYS A 2 -6.55 34.83 -27.46
N ASN A 3 -7.00 33.71 -26.92
CA ASN A 3 -7.01 33.21 -25.54
C ASN A 3 -7.71 31.84 -25.71
N ASP A 4 -7.13 30.69 -25.40
CA ASP A 4 -6.32 30.36 -24.24
C ASP A 4 -5.18 29.39 -24.58
N GLU A 5 -4.01 29.65 -23.99
CA GLU A 5 -2.96 28.66 -23.82
C GLU A 5 -3.34 27.77 -22.63
N ILE A 6 -3.50 26.46 -22.88
CA ILE A 6 -3.53 25.45 -21.83
C ILE A 6 -2.21 24.67 -21.91
N ILE A 7 -1.40 24.86 -20.88
CA ILE A 7 -0.17 24.16 -20.48
C ILE A 7 -0.31 24.10 -18.95
N LEU A 8 -0.24 23.01 -18.19
CA LEU A 8 0.10 21.60 -18.37
C LEU A 8 -0.68 20.86 -17.25
N GLY A 9 -1.27 19.72 -17.57
CA GLY A 9 -1.57 18.70 -16.57
C GLY A 9 -1.03 17.39 -17.12
N ASN A 10 0.04 16.87 -16.53
CA ASN A 10 0.41 15.46 -16.70
C ASN A 10 -0.70 14.63 -16.04
N GLU A 11 -1.87 14.58 -16.67
CA GLU A 11 -2.78 13.46 -16.53
C GLU A 11 -2.07 12.31 -17.23
N SER A 12 -1.31 11.55 -16.44
CA SER A 12 -0.95 10.18 -16.78
C SER A 12 -2.23 9.54 -17.29
N LEU A 13 -2.31 9.34 -18.61
CA LEU A 13 -3.39 8.63 -19.26
C LEU A 13 -3.57 7.32 -18.48
N PHE A 14 -4.65 7.23 -17.71
CA PHE A 14 -5.26 5.95 -17.39
C PHE A 14 -5.88 5.46 -18.70
N VAL A 15 -5.02 5.00 -19.62
CA VAL A 15 -5.45 4.04 -20.61
C VAL A 15 -5.70 2.78 -19.77
N GLU A 16 -6.97 2.43 -19.58
CA GLU A 16 -7.34 1.03 -19.37
C GLU A 16 -6.86 0.29 -20.62
N SER A 17 -5.57 -0.04 -20.64
CA SER A 17 -5.01 -0.82 -21.70
C SER A 17 -5.38 -2.26 -21.38
N ASP A 18 -6.27 -2.81 -22.20
CA ASP A 18 -6.52 -4.24 -22.39
C ASP A 18 -5.25 -5.00 -22.82
N PHE A 19 -4.10 -4.76 -22.19
CA PHE A 19 -2.95 -5.61 -22.35
C PHE A 19 -3.20 -6.88 -21.54
N ASN A 20 -4.01 -7.78 -22.10
CA ASN A 20 -4.00 -9.20 -21.78
C ASN A 20 -2.68 -9.87 -22.21
N VAL A 21 -1.63 -9.08 -22.46
CA VAL A 21 -0.33 -9.48 -22.99
C VAL A 21 0.72 -9.00 -22.02
N CYS A 22 1.59 -9.90 -21.57
CA CYS A 22 2.73 -9.55 -20.74
C CYS A 22 3.67 -8.61 -21.49
N PRO A 23 4.03 -7.43 -20.94
CA PRO A 23 4.91 -6.49 -21.62
C PRO A 23 6.37 -6.96 -21.70
N HIS A 24 6.74 -7.97 -20.90
CA HIS A 24 8.10 -8.50 -20.85
C HIS A 24 8.32 -9.66 -21.84
N CYS A 25 7.36 -10.59 -21.96
CA CYS A 25 7.53 -11.79 -22.78
C CYS A 25 6.49 -11.95 -23.90
N GLY A 26 5.45 -11.12 -23.96
CA GLY A 26 4.41 -11.19 -24.98
C GLY A 26 3.36 -12.29 -24.76
N ASN A 27 3.47 -13.10 -23.70
CA ASN A 27 2.50 -14.15 -23.41
C ASN A 27 1.21 -13.62 -22.78
N LEU A 28 0.12 -14.38 -22.95
CA LEU A 28 -1.21 -14.03 -22.42
C LEU A 28 -1.49 -14.60 -21.04
N ASN A 29 -0.57 -15.41 -20.48
CA ASN A 29 -0.75 -16.07 -19.19
C ASN A 29 -0.49 -15.08 -18.04
N LEU A 30 -1.49 -14.23 -17.79
CA LEU A 30 -1.53 -13.26 -16.70
C LEU A 30 -2.41 -13.80 -15.57
N GLU A 31 -1.95 -13.64 -14.33
CA GLU A 31 -2.67 -14.02 -13.13
C GLU A 31 -2.98 -12.80 -12.25
N ASP A 32 -4.18 -12.84 -11.65
CA ASP A 32 -4.68 -11.84 -10.73
C ASP A 32 -4.37 -12.22 -9.27
N VAL A 33 -3.92 -11.23 -8.51
CA VAL A 33 -3.71 -11.27 -7.07
C VAL A 33 -4.65 -10.25 -6.45
N VAL A 34 -5.73 -10.73 -5.84
CA VAL A 34 -6.70 -9.88 -5.14
C VAL A 34 -6.28 -9.70 -3.67
N SER A 35 -6.32 -8.46 -3.20
CA SER A 35 -5.94 -8.06 -1.84
C SER A 35 -7.12 -7.87 -0.89
N ASN A 36 -6.83 -7.66 0.40
CA ASN A 36 -7.83 -7.37 1.44
C ASN A 36 -8.49 -5.99 1.30
N LEU A 37 -7.94 -5.11 0.46
CA LEU A 37 -8.54 -3.83 0.08
C LEU A 37 -9.33 -3.90 -1.23
N ASN A 38 -9.53 -5.12 -1.78
CA ASN A 38 -10.15 -5.37 -3.08
C ASN A 38 -9.36 -4.75 -4.26
N SER A 39 -8.08 -4.45 -4.07
CA SER A 39 -7.16 -4.12 -5.15
C SER A 39 -6.81 -5.39 -5.93
N THR A 40 -6.69 -5.28 -7.25
CA THR A 40 -6.24 -6.38 -8.11
C THR A 40 -4.86 -6.04 -8.67
N TYR A 41 -3.88 -6.90 -8.40
CA TYR A 41 -2.54 -6.82 -8.97
C TYR A 41 -2.34 -7.94 -9.98
N LYS A 42 -1.73 -7.63 -11.12
CA LYS A 42 -1.47 -8.60 -12.18
C LYS A 42 0.01 -8.95 -12.28
N TYR A 43 0.29 -10.21 -12.59
CA TYR A 43 1.64 -10.67 -12.95
C TYR A 43 1.58 -11.70 -14.08
N CYS A 44 2.71 -11.94 -14.75
CA CYS A 44 2.79 -12.99 -15.77
C CYS A 44 3.28 -14.30 -15.14
N ASN A 45 2.48 -15.36 -15.24
CA ASN A 45 2.82 -16.67 -14.68
C ASN A 45 3.94 -17.36 -15.47
N ASP A 46 4.07 -17.09 -16.77
CA ASP A 46 5.10 -17.73 -17.61
C ASP A 46 6.52 -17.21 -17.34
N CYS A 47 6.69 -15.89 -17.20
CA CYS A 47 8.01 -15.28 -17.03
C CYS A 47 8.24 -14.62 -15.66
N GLY A 48 7.24 -14.65 -14.77
CA GLY A 48 7.32 -14.06 -13.43
C GLY A 48 7.33 -12.52 -13.41
N TYR A 49 7.16 -11.85 -14.55
CA TYR A 49 7.15 -10.39 -14.61
C TYR A 49 6.09 -9.81 -13.66
N ALA A 50 6.51 -8.85 -12.82
CA ALA A 50 5.72 -8.19 -11.77
C ALA A 50 5.21 -9.08 -10.62
N MET A 51 5.59 -10.37 -10.56
CA MET A 51 5.12 -11.31 -9.53
C MET A 51 5.47 -10.86 -8.10
N GLU A 52 6.74 -10.51 -7.87
CA GLU A 52 7.20 -10.02 -6.55
C GLU A 52 6.39 -8.79 -6.12
N ASN A 53 6.22 -7.81 -7.02
CA ASN A 53 5.50 -6.57 -6.71
C ASN A 53 4.02 -6.84 -6.40
N ALA A 54 3.35 -7.70 -7.18
CA ALA A 54 1.96 -8.06 -6.95
C ALA A 54 1.76 -8.71 -5.56
N LEU A 55 2.65 -9.63 -5.19
CA LEU A 55 2.58 -10.33 -3.90
C LEU A 55 3.01 -9.44 -2.72
N LYS A 56 3.98 -8.54 -2.90
CA LYS A 56 4.32 -7.50 -1.93
C LYS A 56 3.13 -6.59 -1.66
N ASN A 57 2.51 -6.04 -2.70
CA ASN A 57 1.39 -5.13 -2.55
C ASN A 57 0.19 -5.79 -1.87
N LYS A 58 -0.07 -7.08 -2.14
CA LYS A 58 -1.07 -7.83 -1.38
C LYS A 58 -0.78 -7.85 0.13
N CYS A 59 0.48 -8.00 0.52
CA CYS A 59 0.88 -7.98 1.94
C CYS A 59 0.76 -6.57 2.54
N PHE A 60 1.12 -5.54 1.78
CA PHE A 60 0.96 -4.14 2.20
C PHE A 60 -0.52 -3.78 2.41
N ASP A 61 -1.39 -4.19 1.49
CA ASP A 61 -2.83 -4.00 1.60
C ASP A 61 -3.44 -4.71 2.82
N PHE A 62 -2.91 -5.89 3.19
CA PHE A 62 -3.30 -6.54 4.45
C PHE A 62 -2.96 -5.66 5.65
N ILE A 63 -1.73 -5.13 5.73
CA ILE A 63 -1.30 -4.28 6.85
C ILE A 63 -2.12 -2.98 6.89
N LEU A 64 -2.35 -2.31 5.74
CA LEU A 64 -3.19 -1.12 5.65
C LEU A 64 -4.62 -1.39 6.10
N LYS A 65 -5.17 -2.56 5.76
CA LYS A 65 -6.49 -2.97 6.22
C LYS A 65 -6.54 -3.12 7.74
N GLU A 66 -5.53 -3.70 8.35
CA GLU A 66 -5.44 -3.83 9.80
C GLU A 66 -5.34 -2.45 10.49
N ILE A 67 -4.55 -1.52 9.94
CA ILE A 67 -4.49 -0.13 10.41
C ILE A 67 -5.88 0.53 10.34
N GLN A 68 -6.60 0.39 9.22
CA GLN A 68 -7.97 0.89 9.08
C GLN A 68 -8.92 0.31 10.15
N ASN A 69 -8.79 -0.98 10.46
CA ASN A 69 -9.61 -1.64 11.47
C ASN A 69 -9.31 -1.09 12.87
N VAL A 70 -8.03 -0.85 13.19
CA VAL A 70 -7.62 -0.20 14.45
C VAL A 70 -8.21 1.19 14.54
N PHE A 71 -8.14 2.01 13.49
CA PHE A 71 -8.67 3.37 13.52
C PHE A 71 -10.18 3.41 13.75
N LYS A 72 -10.91 2.50 13.09
CA LYS A 72 -12.35 2.31 13.30
C LYS A 72 -12.71 1.97 14.75
N SER A 73 -11.82 1.28 15.48
CA SER A 73 -12.04 0.97 16.89
C SER A 73 -11.93 2.20 17.80
N TYR A 74 -11.14 3.22 17.42
CA TYR A 74 -10.93 4.43 18.22
C TYR A 74 -12.09 5.43 18.14
N ASN A 75 -12.77 5.49 16.99
CA ASN A 75 -13.89 6.40 16.74
C ASN A 75 -15.06 6.18 17.72
N ASN A 76 -15.08 5.06 18.45
CA ASN A 76 -16.16 4.74 19.36
C ASN A 76 -16.03 5.35 20.77
N ASN A 77 -14.85 5.74 21.29
CA ASN A 77 -14.76 6.21 22.70
C ASN A 77 -13.48 6.97 23.14
N ASN A 78 -12.44 7.16 22.32
CA ASN A 78 -11.15 7.67 22.82
C ASN A 78 -10.62 8.91 22.06
N VAL A 79 -10.21 9.93 22.82
CA VAL A 79 -9.37 11.03 22.32
C VAL A 79 -7.95 10.51 22.21
N LEU A 80 -7.54 10.10 21.02
CA LEU A 80 -6.20 9.59 20.75
C LEU A 80 -5.26 10.77 20.46
N SER A 81 -4.40 11.15 21.41
CA SER A 81 -3.45 12.26 21.23
C SER A 81 -2.21 11.89 20.42
N SER A 82 -1.89 10.60 20.37
CA SER A 82 -0.73 10.08 19.64
C SER A 82 -0.92 8.64 19.20
N ILE A 83 -0.30 8.28 18.08
CA ILE A 83 -0.24 6.92 17.58
C ILE A 83 1.17 6.58 17.10
N LYS A 84 1.65 5.41 17.50
CA LYS A 84 2.87 4.80 16.95
C LYS A 84 2.48 3.61 16.10
N ILE A 85 2.94 3.58 14.85
CA ILE A 85 2.72 2.47 13.92
C ILE A 85 4.09 1.94 13.51
N GLU A 86 4.32 0.66 13.74
CA GLU A 86 5.54 -0.02 13.37
C GLU A 86 5.21 -1.19 12.45
N VAL A 87 5.89 -1.28 11.33
CA VAL A 87 5.79 -2.40 10.40
C VAL A 87 7.17 -3.02 10.30
N VAL A 88 7.32 -4.25 10.81
CA VAL A 88 8.62 -4.89 10.99
C VAL A 88 8.67 -6.20 10.22
N LYS A 89 9.63 -6.33 9.30
CA LYS A 89 9.98 -7.59 8.65
C LYS A 89 10.83 -8.44 9.61
N ASN A 90 10.27 -9.54 10.08
CA ASN A 90 10.98 -10.55 10.88
C ASN A 90 11.01 -11.87 10.12
N ASN A 91 12.20 -12.26 9.62
CA ASN A 91 12.38 -13.44 8.79
C ASN A 91 11.41 -13.42 7.59
N ASN A 92 10.46 -14.36 7.59
CA ASN A 92 9.46 -14.57 6.55
C ASN A 92 8.11 -13.94 6.91
N ALA A 93 8.06 -13.01 7.84
CA ALA A 93 6.81 -12.38 8.29
C ALA A 93 6.93 -10.85 8.30
N LEU A 94 5.83 -10.19 7.95
CA LEU A 94 5.64 -8.76 8.10
C LEU A 94 4.64 -8.53 9.24
N ASN A 95 5.09 -7.89 10.31
CA ASN A 95 4.30 -7.69 11.51
C ASN A 95 3.89 -6.22 11.63
N LEU A 96 2.63 -5.98 11.99
CA LEU A 96 2.11 -4.67 12.36
C LEU A 96 2.04 -4.56 13.88
N LEU A 97 2.69 -3.56 14.44
CA LEU A 97 2.51 -3.12 15.81
C LEU A 97 1.87 -1.73 15.82
N VAL A 98 0.89 -1.54 16.70
CA VAL A 98 0.33 -0.22 16.99
C VAL A 98 0.49 0.04 18.47
N ASN A 99 1.14 1.14 18.83
CA ASN A 99 1.49 1.48 20.21
C ASN A 99 2.18 0.31 20.94
N ASN A 100 3.13 -0.35 20.27
CA ASN A 100 3.86 -1.55 20.72
C ASN A 100 3.00 -2.82 20.93
N ILE A 101 1.75 -2.84 20.49
CA ILE A 101 0.87 -4.02 20.53
C ILE A 101 0.86 -4.67 19.15
N LEU A 102 1.16 -5.97 19.08
CA LEU A 102 1.04 -6.74 17.84
C LEU A 102 -0.42 -6.83 17.41
N ILE A 103 -0.76 -6.24 16.27
CA ILE A 103 -2.11 -6.21 15.70
C ILE A 103 -2.29 -7.34 14.70
N GLY A 104 -1.31 -7.53 13.81
CA GLY A 104 -1.42 -8.48 12.71
C GLY A 104 -0.07 -8.90 12.16
N SER A 105 -0.09 -10.02 11.44
CA SER A 105 1.09 -10.58 10.78
C SER A 105 0.68 -11.23 9.46
N THR A 106 1.53 -11.10 8.45
CA THR A 106 1.38 -11.80 7.16
C THR A 106 2.69 -12.42 6.73
N ASN A 107 2.62 -13.53 5.99
CA ASN A 107 3.80 -14.15 5.39
C ASN A 107 4.39 -13.22 4.33
N PHE A 108 5.67 -12.88 4.47
CA PHE A 108 6.37 -11.95 3.61
C PHE A 108 7.78 -12.48 3.32
N LEU A 109 7.97 -13.00 2.11
CA LEU A 109 9.20 -13.69 1.70
C LEU A 109 10.17 -12.79 0.90
N TYR A 110 9.87 -11.49 0.83
CA TYR A 110 10.55 -10.57 -0.07
C TYR A 110 11.47 -9.60 0.69
N GLU A 111 12.40 -8.98 -0.04
CA GLU A 111 13.22 -7.91 0.52
C GLU A 111 12.48 -6.58 0.52
N PHE A 112 12.59 -5.82 1.61
CA PHE A 112 12.12 -4.43 1.66
C PHE A 112 13.16 -3.55 0.96
N LYS A 113 12.79 -2.98 -0.18
CA LYS A 113 13.61 -1.96 -0.85
C LYS A 113 13.34 -0.61 -0.18
N ASN A 114 14.29 0.32 -0.29
CA ASN A 114 14.10 1.68 0.22
C ASN A 114 12.86 2.36 -0.38
N LEU A 115 12.57 2.10 -1.67
CA LEU A 115 11.38 2.62 -2.33
C LEU A 115 10.10 2.00 -1.75
N ASP A 116 10.10 0.71 -1.43
CA ASP A 116 8.95 0.03 -0.82
C ASP A 116 8.65 0.67 0.54
N THR A 117 9.70 0.91 1.34
CA THR A 117 9.63 1.57 2.66
C THR A 117 9.02 2.96 2.54
N TYR A 118 9.58 3.80 1.68
CA TYR A 118 9.12 5.18 1.48
C TYR A 118 7.65 5.26 1.03
N LEU A 119 7.26 4.44 0.05
CA LEU A 119 5.88 4.40 -0.44
C LEU A 119 4.92 3.93 0.64
N PHE A 120 5.34 2.95 1.44
CA PHE A 120 4.50 2.39 2.47
C PHE A 120 4.30 3.32 3.66
N GLU A 121 5.37 3.99 4.12
CA GLU A 121 5.30 5.06 5.12
C GLU A 121 4.39 6.19 4.66
N SER A 122 4.49 6.59 3.39
CA SER A 122 3.63 7.63 2.80
C SER A 122 2.16 7.21 2.83
N ASN A 123 1.84 5.98 2.42
CA ASN A 123 0.47 5.47 2.45
C ASN A 123 -0.11 5.40 3.88
N ILE A 124 0.69 5.02 4.87
CA ILE A 124 0.27 5.01 6.28
C ILE A 124 0.02 6.44 6.77
N SER A 125 0.88 7.39 6.38
CA SER A 125 0.75 8.80 6.74
C SER A 125 -0.55 9.39 6.18
N TYR A 126 -0.81 9.19 4.89
CA TYR A 126 -2.07 9.60 4.26
C TYR A 126 -3.29 8.96 4.92
N LEU A 127 -3.21 7.68 5.30
CA LEU A 127 -4.30 7.01 5.98
C LEU A 127 -4.59 7.62 7.37
N ILE A 128 -3.56 8.03 8.11
CA ILE A 128 -3.71 8.73 9.39
C ILE A 128 -4.37 10.10 9.16
N GLU A 129 -3.87 10.85 8.18
CA GLU A 129 -4.40 12.18 7.84
C GLU A 129 -5.86 12.12 7.40
N ASP A 130 -6.22 11.16 6.55
CA ASP A 130 -7.60 10.96 6.09
C ASP A 130 -8.55 10.61 7.24
N TYR A 131 -8.07 9.85 8.23
CA TYR A 131 -8.92 9.36 9.32
C TYR A 131 -9.05 10.36 10.47
N PHE A 132 -7.93 10.95 10.90
CA PHE A 132 -7.88 11.82 12.07
C PHE A 132 -7.80 13.29 11.72
N GLY A 133 -7.31 13.67 10.53
CA GLY A 133 -6.95 15.04 10.19
C GLY A 133 -5.52 15.39 10.60
N VAL A 134 -4.86 16.25 9.80
CA VAL A 134 -3.43 16.57 9.86
C VAL A 134 -2.96 17.09 11.23
N GLU A 135 -3.80 17.83 11.96
CA GLU A 135 -3.42 18.49 13.22
C GLU A 135 -3.86 17.71 14.48
N ASN A 136 -4.64 16.64 14.30
CA ASN A 136 -5.39 16.05 15.41
C ASN A 136 -4.62 14.95 16.15
N ILE A 137 -3.53 14.46 15.58
CA ILE A 137 -2.76 13.37 16.18
C ILE A 137 -1.26 13.46 15.89
N LYS A 138 -0.45 13.24 16.91
CA LYS A 138 1.00 13.02 16.72
C LYS A 138 1.24 11.58 16.27
N SER A 139 1.79 11.39 15.07
CA SER A 139 2.16 10.08 14.54
C SER A 139 3.67 9.82 14.60
N ASP A 140 4.03 8.57 14.86
CA ASP A 140 5.38 8.01 14.70
C ASP A 140 5.24 6.75 13.85
N ILE A 141 5.87 6.73 12.67
CA ILE A 141 5.75 5.64 11.70
C ILE A 141 7.14 5.09 11.46
N ILE A 142 7.29 3.78 11.62
CA ILE A 142 8.56 3.07 11.42
C ILE A 142 8.29 1.87 10.52
N VAL A 143 8.97 1.79 9.37
CA VAL A 143 8.93 0.62 8.50
C VAL A 143 10.36 0.06 8.36
N CYS A 144 10.59 -1.18 8.80
CA CYS A 144 11.93 -1.78 8.83
C CYS A 144 11.96 -3.30 8.63
#